data_AF-V4JZV5-F1
#
_entry.id   AF-V4JZV5-F1
#
_cell.length_a   1.000
_cell.length_b   1.000
_cell.length_c   1.000
_cell.angle_alpha   90.00
_cell.angle_beta   90.00
_cell.angle_gamma   90.00
#
_symmetry.space_group_name_H-M   'P 1'
#
loop_
_entity.id
_entity.type
_entity.pdbx_description
1 polymer ?
#
loop_
_entity_poly.entity_id
_entity_poly.type
_entity_poly.pdbx_seq_one_letter_code
_entity_poly.pdbx_strand_id
1 'polypeptide(L)'
;MSPRALSLLAVLILLALAVAPQASAQCMICYPMISNASYTLFSYAVLNNYNAYFMKLPQGATAMISPMLWNLVGGNGNVTMVLSDGHLAVYVNITGVVRAISFIPVVGFPDIMYGDYSWGPFYTMTSTYSFLRLPMPTDQVPSLWSIVNYSLSLREGSYNDFSYDIWLVRHPGATSLGPSDVELMLWMYANQSLAGLPYWVTWHSVTMPTIIDGQLKNLSYQVFILPRNGGPSGWMLIILIPELNYSEGAYHGLTRGVFGVNLRDLISTAVNIVGEFNGTQWESGLYLSVIQLGAEVDASGNGTMLMNFTVYSWDLCGNLSATQTYTVTQTVTRTVTSTLTSVSTTTLTSTVNRTLYSTVTEVVKEVLLTPIIVAAAVAVIAVAAAAALTVRTRRG
;
A
#
# COMPACT_ATOMS: atom_id res chain seq x y z
N MET A 1 28.97 24.25 49.10
CA MET A 1 29.29 24.69 47.71
C MET A 1 29.09 26.19 47.61
N SER A 2 30.01 26.92 46.99
CA SER A 2 29.84 28.37 46.83
C SER A 2 28.67 28.66 45.88
N PRO A 3 27.93 29.76 46.08
CA PRO A 3 26.79 30.12 45.23
C PRO A 3 27.15 30.25 43.74
N ARG A 4 28.43 30.46 43.40
CA ARG A 4 28.92 30.47 42.00
C ARG A 4 28.94 29.09 41.35
N ALA A 5 29.10 28.00 42.13
CA ALA A 5 29.14 26.64 41.59
C ALA A 5 27.75 26.11 41.19
N LEU A 6 26.68 26.55 41.89
CA LEU A 6 25.30 26.19 41.52
C LEU A 6 24.85 26.88 40.23
N SER A 7 25.22 28.15 40.04
CA SER A 7 24.88 28.89 38.83
C SER A 7 25.52 28.30 37.58
N LEU A 8 26.77 27.82 37.68
CA LEU A 8 27.47 27.18 36.57
C LEU A 8 26.83 25.85 36.18
N LEU A 9 26.43 25.05 37.17
CA LEU A 9 25.79 23.75 36.95
C LEU A 9 24.40 23.90 36.31
N ALA A 10 23.62 24.90 36.74
CA ALA A 10 22.32 25.19 36.15
C ALA A 10 22.43 25.65 34.68
N VAL A 11 23.44 26.47 34.37
CA VAL A 11 23.72 26.91 32.98
C VAL A 11 24.20 25.74 32.11
N LEU A 12 25.03 24.85 32.65
CA LEU A 12 25.48 23.64 31.93
C LEU A 12 24.34 22.66 31.65
N ILE A 13 23.39 22.49 32.59
CA ILE A 13 22.20 21.65 32.37
C ILE A 13 21.26 22.30 31.34
N LEU A 14 21.08 23.62 31.39
CA LEU A 14 20.31 24.36 30.37
C LEU A 14 20.95 24.32 28.99
N LEU A 15 22.28 24.40 28.89
CA LEU A 15 23.00 24.20 27.62
C LEU A 15 22.94 22.74 27.14
N ALA A 16 23.02 21.76 28.04
CA ALA A 16 22.88 20.35 27.68
C ALA A 16 21.47 19.99 27.19
N LEU A 17 20.43 20.68 27.69
CA LEU A 17 19.04 20.55 27.22
C LEU A 17 18.77 21.33 25.92
N ALA A 18 19.53 22.38 25.63
CA ALA A 18 19.38 23.19 24.41
C ALA A 18 20.11 22.61 23.19
N VAL A 19 21.00 21.62 23.37
CA VAL A 19 21.77 20.97 22.29
C VAL A 19 21.33 19.51 22.09
N ALA A 20 20.10 19.16 22.48
CA ALA A 20 19.49 17.96 21.94
C ALA A 20 19.36 18.17 20.42
N PRO A 21 20.00 17.34 19.57
CA PRO A 21 19.82 17.46 18.13
C PRO A 21 18.33 17.30 17.86
N GLN A 22 17.69 18.36 17.37
CA GLN A 22 16.39 18.22 16.73
C GLN A 22 16.62 17.23 15.60
N ALA A 23 16.12 16.01 15.76
CA ALA A 23 16.10 15.03 14.71
C ALA A 23 15.44 15.72 13.51
N SER A 24 16.23 16.04 12.49
CA SER A 24 15.69 16.58 11.25
C SER A 24 14.66 15.57 10.77
N ALA A 25 13.40 15.99 10.66
CA ALA A 25 12.37 15.16 10.06
C ALA A 25 12.86 14.80 8.66
N GLN A 26 13.38 13.58 8.52
CA GLN A 26 13.88 13.10 7.25
C GLN A 26 12.64 12.92 6.38
N CYS A 27 12.44 13.84 5.44
CA CYS A 27 11.28 13.82 4.56
C CYS A 27 11.33 12.52 3.78
N MET A 28 10.36 11.65 4.02
CA MET A 28 10.24 10.38 3.32
C MET A 28 10.06 10.67 1.84
N ILE A 29 10.94 10.11 1.01
CA ILE A 29 10.81 10.21 -0.44
C ILE A 29 9.79 9.16 -0.87
N CYS A 30 8.68 9.62 -1.45
CA CYS A 30 7.64 8.78 -2.04
C CYS A 30 7.56 9.03 -3.55
N TYR A 31 7.35 7.95 -4.30
CA TYR A 31 7.25 7.94 -5.74
C TYR A 31 5.83 7.50 -6.13
N PRO A 32 5.04 8.36 -6.76
CA PRO A 32 3.67 8.02 -7.11
C PRO A 32 3.65 6.97 -8.22
N MET A 33 2.71 6.04 -8.10
CA MET A 33 2.39 5.01 -9.08
C MET A 33 1.11 5.33 -9.86
N ILE A 34 0.51 6.49 -9.61
CA ILE A 34 -0.61 7.06 -10.35
C ILE A 34 -0.21 8.43 -10.87
N SER A 35 -0.51 8.70 -12.13
CA SER A 35 -0.18 9.98 -12.75
C SER A 35 -1.16 11.09 -12.32
N ASN A 36 -0.66 12.31 -12.19
CA ASN A 36 -1.51 13.50 -11.97
C ASN A 36 -2.19 14.00 -13.26
N ALA A 37 -1.98 13.34 -14.39
CA ALA A 37 -2.65 13.66 -15.64
C ALA A 37 -4.15 13.34 -15.58
N SER A 38 -4.95 14.00 -16.43
CA SER A 38 -6.35 13.65 -16.63
C SER A 38 -6.51 12.78 -17.87
N TYR A 39 -7.14 11.62 -17.74
CA TYR A 39 -7.44 10.71 -18.84
C TYR A 39 -8.68 9.87 -18.53
N THR A 40 -9.43 9.47 -19.55
CA THR A 40 -10.54 8.52 -19.39
C THR A 40 -10.38 7.39 -20.39
N LEU A 41 -10.18 6.18 -19.87
CA LEU A 41 -10.18 4.96 -20.65
C LEU A 41 -11.61 4.40 -20.64
N PHE A 42 -12.23 4.33 -21.80
CA PHE A 42 -13.55 3.75 -21.97
C PHE A 42 -13.45 2.45 -22.75
N SER A 43 -13.99 1.35 -22.20
CA SER A 43 -13.92 0.03 -22.80
C SER A 43 -15.29 -0.62 -22.82
N TYR A 44 -15.85 -0.81 -24.02
CA TYR A 44 -17.04 -1.63 -24.21
C TYR A 44 -16.74 -3.09 -23.87
N ALA A 45 -17.66 -3.73 -23.14
CA ALA A 45 -17.61 -5.15 -22.84
C ALA A 45 -17.41 -5.97 -24.13
N VAL A 46 -16.59 -7.02 -24.07
CA VAL A 46 -16.25 -7.97 -25.15
C VAL A 46 -15.38 -7.39 -26.27
N LEU A 47 -15.59 -6.13 -26.67
CA LEU A 47 -14.84 -5.54 -27.78
C LEU A 47 -13.41 -5.15 -27.38
N ASN A 48 -13.26 -4.57 -26.20
CA ASN A 48 -12.05 -3.87 -25.78
C ASN A 48 -11.59 -4.31 -24.37
N ASN A 49 -11.73 -5.60 -24.07
CA ASN A 49 -11.42 -6.19 -22.75
C ASN A 49 -9.98 -5.96 -22.28
N TYR A 50 -9.05 -5.72 -23.20
CA TYR A 50 -7.62 -5.51 -22.93
C TYR A 50 -7.13 -4.13 -23.41
N ASN A 51 -8.05 -3.18 -23.65
CA ASN A 51 -7.65 -1.83 -23.99
C ASN A 51 -6.82 -1.22 -22.86
N ALA A 52 -5.78 -0.47 -23.19
CA ALA A 52 -4.81 -0.05 -22.20
C ALA A 52 -4.36 1.40 -22.43
N TYR A 53 -3.94 2.05 -21.36
CA TYR A 53 -3.33 3.38 -21.42
C TYR A 53 -2.08 3.44 -20.54
N PHE A 54 -0.96 3.88 -21.13
CA PHE A 54 0.30 4.10 -20.44
C PHE A 54 0.34 5.52 -19.86
N MET A 55 0.19 5.63 -18.55
CA MET A 55 0.32 6.89 -17.84
C MET A 55 1.78 7.17 -17.48
N LYS A 56 2.20 8.42 -17.66
CA LYS A 56 3.55 8.88 -17.29
C LYS A 56 3.64 9.13 -15.78
N LEU A 57 4.66 8.57 -15.18
CA LEU A 57 5.06 8.81 -13.80
C LEU A 57 6.31 9.73 -13.78
N PRO A 58 6.70 10.26 -12.61
CA PRO A 58 7.95 10.99 -12.45
C PRO A 58 9.18 10.22 -12.96
N GLN A 59 10.26 10.96 -13.23
CA GLN A 59 11.57 10.41 -13.63
C GLN A 59 11.56 9.54 -14.90
N GLY A 60 10.54 9.71 -15.76
CA GLY A 60 10.42 8.97 -17.01
C GLY A 60 9.86 7.55 -16.86
N ALA A 61 9.47 7.14 -15.64
CA ALA A 61 8.75 5.89 -15.44
C ALA A 61 7.31 6.00 -16.00
N THR A 62 6.66 4.86 -16.15
CA THR A 62 5.28 4.72 -16.62
C THR A 62 4.59 3.58 -15.88
N ALA A 63 3.27 3.66 -15.78
CA ALA A 63 2.40 2.55 -15.40
C ALA A 63 1.28 2.41 -16.44
N MET A 64 0.66 1.26 -16.53
CA MET A 64 -0.43 0.98 -17.46
C MET A 64 -1.73 0.80 -16.69
N ILE A 65 -2.83 1.35 -17.17
CA ILE A 65 -4.18 0.99 -16.69
C ILE A 65 -4.91 0.17 -17.74
N SER A 66 -5.66 -0.84 -17.31
CA SER A 66 -6.44 -1.71 -18.19
C SER A 66 -7.69 -2.24 -17.47
N PRO A 67 -8.82 -2.45 -18.16
CA PRO A 67 -9.97 -3.13 -17.57
C PRO A 67 -9.73 -4.65 -17.43
N MET A 68 -8.76 -5.22 -18.16
CA MET A 68 -8.33 -6.63 -18.11
C MET A 68 -9.47 -7.63 -17.87
N LEU A 69 -10.52 -7.58 -18.71
CA LEU A 69 -11.69 -8.45 -18.61
C LEU A 69 -11.43 -9.81 -19.26
N TRP A 70 -10.44 -10.52 -18.74
CA TRP A 70 -9.82 -11.66 -19.41
C TRP A 70 -10.73 -12.88 -19.56
N ASN A 71 -11.75 -13.03 -18.72
CA ASN A 71 -12.70 -14.12 -18.79
C ASN A 71 -14.03 -13.71 -19.44
N LEU A 72 -14.22 -12.46 -19.86
CA LEU A 72 -15.49 -11.96 -20.40
C LEU A 72 -15.63 -12.21 -21.90
N VAL A 73 -16.60 -13.04 -22.33
CA VAL A 73 -16.86 -13.30 -23.77
C VAL A 73 -18.25 -12.87 -24.23
N GLY A 74 -19.12 -12.48 -23.30
CA GLY A 74 -20.46 -11.97 -23.59
C GLY A 74 -20.94 -11.04 -22.49
N GLY A 75 -21.81 -10.10 -22.84
CA GLY A 75 -22.39 -9.12 -21.94
C GLY A 75 -22.56 -7.76 -22.60
N ASN A 76 -23.36 -6.90 -21.96
CA ASN A 76 -23.65 -5.55 -22.45
C ASN A 76 -23.23 -4.51 -21.42
N GLY A 77 -22.53 -3.47 -21.86
CA GLY A 77 -22.11 -2.36 -21.01
C GLY A 77 -20.64 -2.00 -21.22
N ASN A 78 -20.00 -1.49 -20.18
CA ASN A 78 -18.63 -0.99 -20.25
C ASN A 78 -17.89 -1.03 -18.90
N VAL A 79 -16.58 -0.89 -19.00
CA VAL A 79 -15.71 -0.43 -17.91
C VAL A 79 -15.17 0.94 -18.29
N THR A 80 -15.27 1.88 -17.36
CA THR A 80 -14.71 3.24 -17.50
C THR A 80 -13.68 3.47 -16.41
N MET A 81 -12.45 3.81 -16.78
CA MET A 81 -11.37 4.15 -15.85
C MET A 81 -11.02 5.63 -16.02
N VAL A 82 -11.21 6.41 -14.95
CA VAL A 82 -11.00 7.86 -14.92
C VAL A 82 -9.77 8.15 -14.07
N LEU A 83 -8.72 8.64 -14.73
CA LEU A 83 -7.54 9.18 -14.10
C LEU A 83 -7.73 10.70 -13.94
N SER A 84 -7.63 11.22 -12.73
CA SER A 84 -7.64 12.67 -12.47
C SER A 84 -6.97 12.97 -11.14
N ASP A 85 -6.14 14.02 -11.11
CA ASP A 85 -5.57 14.58 -9.88
C ASP A 85 -4.81 13.57 -9.01
N GLY A 86 -4.16 12.57 -9.63
CA GLY A 86 -3.41 11.53 -8.91
C GLY A 86 -4.27 10.40 -8.36
N HIS A 87 -5.55 10.34 -8.78
CA HIS A 87 -6.51 9.30 -8.42
C HIS A 87 -6.92 8.49 -9.66
N LEU A 88 -7.26 7.23 -9.45
CA LEU A 88 -7.89 6.37 -10.46
C LEU A 88 -9.25 5.90 -9.94
N ALA A 89 -10.33 6.27 -10.63
CA ALA A 89 -11.67 5.72 -10.38
C ALA A 89 -12.03 4.72 -11.48
N VAL A 90 -12.49 3.54 -11.12
CA VAL A 90 -12.90 2.48 -12.04
C VAL A 90 -14.37 2.20 -11.83
N TYR A 91 -15.15 2.28 -12.90
CA TYR A 91 -16.59 2.02 -12.93
C TYR A 91 -16.85 0.82 -13.82
N VAL A 92 -17.44 -0.24 -13.25
CA VAL A 92 -17.85 -1.44 -13.98
C VAL A 92 -19.37 -1.45 -14.06
N ASN A 93 -19.89 -1.45 -15.28
CA ASN A 93 -21.32 -1.53 -15.56
C ASN A 93 -21.54 -2.51 -16.70
N ILE A 94 -21.71 -3.79 -16.37
CA ILE A 94 -21.89 -4.87 -17.34
C ILE A 94 -23.04 -5.75 -16.89
N THR A 95 -23.98 -6.03 -17.79
CA THR A 95 -25.12 -6.94 -17.56
C THR A 95 -25.04 -8.14 -18.51
N GLY A 96 -25.64 -9.26 -18.10
CA GLY A 96 -25.68 -10.46 -18.94
C GLY A 96 -24.30 -11.06 -19.16
N VAL A 97 -23.46 -11.08 -18.13
CA VAL A 97 -22.06 -11.56 -18.20
C VAL A 97 -22.03 -13.01 -18.70
N VAL A 98 -21.14 -13.30 -19.64
CA VAL A 98 -20.84 -14.68 -20.08
C VAL A 98 -19.33 -14.88 -20.03
N ARG A 99 -18.91 -16.00 -19.43
CA ARG A 99 -17.49 -16.32 -19.24
C ARG A 99 -16.94 -17.25 -20.32
N ALA A 100 -15.67 -17.07 -20.68
CA ALA A 100 -14.93 -18.05 -21.47
C ALA A 100 -14.79 -19.36 -20.68
N ILE A 101 -14.48 -19.25 -19.39
CA ILE A 101 -14.21 -20.37 -18.47
C ILE A 101 -15.23 -20.29 -17.34
N SER A 102 -16.32 -21.05 -17.46
CA SER A 102 -17.50 -20.91 -16.60
C SER A 102 -17.31 -21.37 -15.14
N PHE A 103 -16.30 -22.20 -14.88
CA PHE A 103 -15.99 -22.69 -13.52
C PHE A 103 -15.01 -21.78 -12.75
N ILE A 104 -14.40 -20.80 -13.43
CA ILE A 104 -13.62 -19.75 -12.77
C ILE A 104 -14.56 -18.57 -12.52
N PRO A 105 -14.81 -18.17 -11.26
CA PRO A 105 -15.77 -17.10 -10.96
C PRO A 105 -15.30 -15.75 -11.53
N VAL A 106 -14.02 -15.42 -11.40
CA VAL A 106 -13.45 -14.14 -11.80
C VAL A 106 -13.73 -13.83 -13.28
N VAL A 107 -14.27 -12.64 -13.53
CA VAL A 107 -14.56 -12.13 -14.88
C VAL A 107 -13.37 -11.35 -15.45
N GLY A 108 -12.66 -10.64 -14.58
CA GLY A 108 -11.52 -9.82 -14.95
C GLY A 108 -10.85 -9.18 -13.74
N PHE A 109 -9.76 -8.46 -14.03
CA PHE A 109 -8.96 -7.78 -13.02
C PHE A 109 -8.63 -6.34 -13.46
N PRO A 110 -9.59 -5.40 -13.48
CA PRO A 110 -9.29 -4.00 -13.80
C PRO A 110 -8.18 -3.47 -12.89
N ASP A 111 -7.09 -2.95 -13.47
CA ASP A 111 -5.84 -2.80 -12.74
C ASP A 111 -4.98 -1.60 -13.15
N ILE A 112 -3.95 -1.40 -12.33
CA ILE A 112 -2.76 -0.60 -12.61
C ILE A 112 -1.56 -1.56 -12.64
N MET A 113 -0.83 -1.60 -13.74
CA MET A 113 0.34 -2.47 -13.94
C MET A 113 1.64 -1.65 -14.01
N TYR A 114 2.69 -2.14 -13.34
CA TYR A 114 4.06 -1.62 -13.42
C TYR A 114 5.06 -2.77 -13.60
N GLY A 115 5.89 -2.69 -14.65
CA GLY A 115 6.91 -3.69 -14.96
C GLY A 115 6.67 -4.40 -16.29
N ASP A 116 7.10 -5.66 -16.36
CA ASP A 116 7.15 -6.50 -17.55
C ASP A 116 6.09 -7.61 -17.50
N TYR A 117 5.08 -7.48 -18.36
CA TYR A 117 4.02 -8.46 -18.62
C TYR A 117 4.16 -8.96 -20.06
N SER A 118 5.27 -9.65 -20.34
CA SER A 118 5.63 -10.13 -21.68
C SER A 118 4.89 -11.40 -22.13
N TRP A 119 3.89 -11.85 -21.38
CA TRP A 119 2.99 -12.94 -21.75
C TRP A 119 1.55 -12.44 -22.02
N GLY A 120 0.69 -13.35 -22.45
CA GLY A 120 -0.70 -13.03 -22.75
C GLY A 120 -1.47 -12.61 -21.49
N PRO A 121 -2.33 -11.58 -21.56
CA PRO A 121 -2.87 -11.02 -22.80
C PRO A 121 -2.13 -9.79 -23.37
N PHE A 122 -1.22 -9.16 -22.63
CA PHE A 122 -0.70 -7.84 -23.02
C PHE A 122 0.58 -7.84 -23.85
N TYR A 123 1.53 -8.74 -23.57
CA TYR A 123 2.84 -8.77 -24.24
C TYR A 123 3.55 -7.40 -24.24
N THR A 124 3.58 -6.72 -23.09
CA THR A 124 4.08 -5.35 -22.96
C THR A 124 4.87 -5.12 -21.69
N MET A 125 5.67 -4.05 -21.69
CA MET A 125 6.42 -3.58 -20.53
C MET A 125 6.22 -2.09 -20.30
N THR A 126 6.31 -1.64 -19.05
CA THR A 126 6.37 -0.23 -18.71
C THR A 126 7.83 0.25 -18.63
N SER A 127 8.07 1.55 -18.83
CA SER A 127 9.32 2.18 -18.38
C SER A 127 9.31 2.26 -16.86
N THR A 128 10.41 1.84 -16.21
CA THR A 128 10.49 1.69 -14.75
C THR A 128 11.36 2.75 -14.09
N TYR A 129 11.10 3.04 -12.81
CA TYR A 129 11.99 3.82 -11.96
C TYR A 129 13.40 3.20 -11.89
N SER A 130 14.41 4.05 -11.76
CA SER A 130 15.82 3.61 -11.76
C SER A 130 16.18 2.71 -10.57
N PHE A 131 15.51 2.87 -9.43
CA PHE A 131 15.71 2.09 -8.21
C PHE A 131 14.91 0.78 -8.18
N LEU A 132 13.88 0.63 -9.03
CA LEU A 132 13.02 -0.56 -9.12
C LEU A 132 12.80 -0.90 -10.59
N ARG A 133 13.90 -1.31 -11.26
CA ARG A 133 13.91 -1.69 -12.67
C ARG A 133 13.44 -3.13 -12.85
N LEU A 134 12.20 -3.31 -13.26
CA LEU A 134 11.63 -4.64 -13.50
C LEU A 134 11.83 -5.08 -14.96
N PRO A 135 12.13 -6.36 -15.22
CA PRO A 135 12.29 -7.44 -14.24
C PRO A 135 13.58 -7.31 -13.40
N MET A 136 13.50 -7.61 -12.10
CA MET A 136 14.60 -7.49 -11.13
C MET A 136 14.78 -8.80 -10.34
N PRO A 137 16.01 -9.29 -10.10
CA PRO A 137 16.24 -10.41 -9.18
C PRO A 137 15.58 -10.16 -7.81
N THR A 138 14.87 -11.15 -7.26
CA THR A 138 14.09 -10.98 -6.03
C THR A 138 14.92 -10.58 -4.82
N ASP A 139 16.19 -10.99 -4.77
CA ASP A 139 17.16 -10.64 -3.73
C ASP A 139 17.69 -9.19 -3.84
N GLN A 140 17.47 -8.54 -4.98
CA GLN A 140 17.85 -7.15 -5.25
C GLN A 140 16.72 -6.15 -5.06
N VAL A 141 15.49 -6.61 -4.79
CA VAL A 141 14.33 -5.75 -4.58
C VAL A 141 14.63 -4.77 -3.43
N PRO A 142 14.54 -3.44 -3.66
CA PRO A 142 14.78 -2.45 -2.62
C PRO A 142 13.71 -2.54 -1.52
N SER A 143 14.11 -2.21 -0.30
CA SER A 143 13.16 -2.05 0.80
C SER A 143 12.35 -0.78 0.57
N LEU A 144 11.15 -0.94 0.02
CA LEU A 144 10.20 0.12 -0.30
C LEU A 144 8.85 -0.23 0.26
N TRP A 145 8.20 0.74 0.88
CA TRP A 145 6.81 0.62 1.28
C TRP A 145 5.91 0.95 0.10
N SER A 146 5.10 -0.03 -0.33
CA SER A 146 4.01 0.19 -1.26
C SER A 146 2.76 0.53 -0.47
N ILE A 147 2.33 1.78 -0.53
CA ILE A 147 1.23 2.33 0.28
C ILE A 147 0.10 2.73 -0.67
N VAL A 148 -1.09 2.18 -0.41
CA VAL A 148 -2.28 2.41 -1.23
C VAL A 148 -3.40 2.94 -0.35
N ASN A 149 -4.08 3.98 -0.83
CA ASN A 149 -5.34 4.45 -0.26
C ASN A 149 -6.47 4.17 -1.26
N TYR A 150 -7.48 3.40 -0.86
CA TYR A 150 -8.54 3.00 -1.77
C TYR A 150 -9.92 2.95 -1.11
N SER A 151 -10.96 2.79 -1.93
CA SER A 151 -12.30 2.43 -1.49
C SER A 151 -13.03 1.60 -2.53
N LEU A 152 -13.82 0.64 -2.05
CA LEU A 152 -14.68 -0.23 -2.85
C LEU A 152 -16.15 0.17 -2.65
N SER A 153 -16.92 0.11 -3.73
CA SER A 153 -18.37 0.32 -3.73
C SER A 153 -19.02 -0.72 -4.62
N LEU A 154 -19.95 -1.49 -4.05
CA LEU A 154 -20.62 -2.60 -4.68
C LEU A 154 -22.13 -2.37 -4.67
N ARG A 155 -22.78 -2.48 -5.84
CA ARG A 155 -24.24 -2.49 -5.97
C ARG A 155 -24.75 -3.86 -6.40
N GLU A 156 -24.15 -4.44 -7.44
CA GLU A 156 -24.45 -5.80 -7.93
C GLU A 156 -23.17 -6.51 -8.39
N GLY A 157 -23.14 -7.83 -8.24
CA GLY A 157 -21.96 -8.66 -8.47
C GLY A 157 -21.15 -8.89 -7.19
N SER A 158 -19.85 -9.10 -7.32
CA SER A 158 -18.93 -9.23 -6.20
C SER A 158 -17.51 -8.81 -6.58
N TYR A 159 -16.78 -8.30 -5.59
CA TYR A 159 -15.32 -8.28 -5.60
C TYR A 159 -14.84 -9.56 -4.95
N ASN A 160 -14.10 -10.41 -5.65
CA ASN A 160 -13.44 -11.55 -5.02
C ASN A 160 -12.32 -11.05 -4.11
N ASP A 161 -11.56 -10.08 -4.61
CA ASP A 161 -10.55 -9.36 -3.87
C ASP A 161 -10.36 -7.92 -4.37
N PHE A 162 -9.61 -7.16 -3.57
CA PHE A 162 -8.82 -6.02 -4.04
C PHE A 162 -7.38 -6.30 -3.61
N SER A 163 -6.48 -6.40 -4.57
CA SER A 163 -5.19 -7.06 -4.34
C SER A 163 -4.05 -6.46 -5.13
N TYR A 164 -2.85 -6.77 -4.65
CA TYR A 164 -1.72 -6.86 -5.56
C TYR A 164 -1.72 -8.23 -6.24
N ASP A 165 -1.43 -8.24 -7.54
CA ASP A 165 -1.09 -9.43 -8.32
C ASP A 165 0.34 -9.25 -8.85
N ILE A 166 1.25 -10.09 -8.37
CA ILE A 166 2.69 -9.93 -8.55
C ILE A 166 3.26 -11.20 -9.18
N TRP A 167 3.98 -11.05 -10.28
CA TRP A 167 4.60 -12.20 -10.96
C TRP A 167 6.09 -12.29 -10.69
N LEU A 168 6.51 -13.45 -10.20
CA LEU A 168 7.91 -13.83 -10.04
C LEU A 168 8.24 -14.91 -11.08
N VAL A 169 9.09 -14.56 -12.03
CA VAL A 169 9.42 -15.41 -13.18
C VAL A 169 10.86 -15.91 -13.09
N ARG A 170 11.16 -17.07 -13.68
CA ARG A 170 12.52 -17.61 -13.68
C ARG A 170 13.53 -16.83 -14.52
N HIS A 171 13.07 -16.16 -15.56
CA HIS A 171 13.93 -15.42 -16.45
C HIS A 171 13.25 -14.14 -16.94
N PRO A 172 14.00 -13.03 -17.02
CA PRO A 172 13.54 -11.80 -17.67
C PRO A 172 12.99 -12.05 -19.09
N GLY A 173 11.93 -11.34 -19.47
CA GLY A 173 11.34 -11.46 -20.80
C GLY A 173 10.64 -12.80 -21.06
N ALA A 174 10.21 -13.52 -20.02
CA ALA A 174 9.37 -14.70 -20.17
C ALA A 174 8.12 -14.36 -20.99
N THR A 175 7.79 -15.20 -21.97
CA THR A 175 6.61 -15.02 -22.84
C THR A 175 5.48 -15.99 -22.56
N SER A 176 5.70 -16.89 -21.59
CA SER A 176 4.75 -17.87 -21.08
C SER A 176 5.09 -18.23 -19.65
N LEU A 177 4.06 -18.53 -18.85
CA LEU A 177 4.18 -18.94 -17.45
C LEU A 177 4.18 -20.47 -17.35
N GLY A 178 4.90 -21.02 -16.36
CA GLY A 178 5.00 -22.46 -16.16
C GLY A 178 5.32 -22.88 -14.73
N PRO A 179 5.68 -24.17 -14.51
CA PRO A 179 5.75 -24.83 -13.19
C PRO A 179 6.74 -24.30 -12.16
N SER A 180 7.48 -23.26 -12.50
CA SER A 180 8.50 -22.68 -11.64
C SER A 180 8.42 -21.16 -11.62
N ASP A 181 7.35 -20.61 -12.17
CA ASP A 181 6.98 -19.20 -11.99
C ASP A 181 5.97 -19.14 -10.83
N VAL A 182 5.85 -17.97 -10.21
CA VAL A 182 4.96 -17.72 -9.06
C VAL A 182 4.08 -16.53 -9.36
N GLU A 183 2.79 -16.72 -9.13
CA GLU A 183 1.82 -15.66 -8.95
C GLU A 183 1.70 -15.43 -7.43
N LEU A 184 2.07 -14.24 -6.98
CA LEU A 184 1.98 -13.82 -5.59
C LEU A 184 0.88 -12.78 -5.49
N MET A 185 -0.22 -13.13 -4.83
CA MET A 185 -1.28 -12.18 -4.55
C MET A 185 -1.32 -11.78 -3.08
N LEU A 186 -1.55 -10.49 -2.84
CA LEU A 186 -1.82 -9.94 -1.52
C LEU A 186 -3.21 -9.30 -1.54
N TRP A 187 -4.19 -10.02 -0.99
CA TRP A 187 -5.59 -9.62 -0.96
C TRP A 187 -5.84 -8.66 0.20
N MET A 188 -5.73 -7.36 -0.04
CA MET A 188 -5.99 -6.32 0.97
C MET A 188 -7.47 -6.25 1.36
N TYR A 189 -8.33 -6.75 0.47
CA TYR A 189 -9.71 -7.15 0.71
C TYR A 189 -9.93 -8.51 0.08
N ALA A 190 -10.76 -9.34 0.72
CA ALA A 190 -11.21 -10.62 0.20
C ALA A 190 -12.67 -10.84 0.60
N ASN A 191 -13.53 -11.35 -0.29
CA ASN A 191 -14.91 -11.70 0.06
C ASN A 191 -15.10 -13.16 0.48
N GLN A 192 -14.04 -13.97 0.41
CA GLN A 192 -14.10 -15.41 0.64
C GLN A 192 -12.81 -15.90 1.31
N SER A 193 -12.92 -17.04 1.99
CA SER A 193 -11.76 -17.83 2.40
C SER A 193 -11.53 -18.96 1.41
N LEU A 194 -10.26 -19.34 1.23
CA LEU A 194 -9.86 -20.46 0.38
C LEU A 194 -9.65 -21.75 1.18
N ALA A 195 -9.83 -21.69 2.51
CA ALA A 195 -9.64 -22.83 3.39
C ALA A 195 -10.60 -23.97 3.05
N GLY A 196 -10.06 -25.17 2.84
CA GLY A 196 -10.83 -26.38 2.55
C GLY A 196 -11.38 -26.47 1.13
N LEU A 197 -11.10 -25.49 0.25
CA LEU A 197 -11.42 -25.61 -1.17
C LEU A 197 -10.53 -26.67 -1.85
N PRO A 198 -11.03 -27.40 -2.87
CA PRO A 198 -10.24 -28.39 -3.59
C PRO A 198 -8.94 -27.82 -4.16
N TYR A 199 -7.87 -28.62 -4.11
CA TYR A 199 -6.52 -28.31 -4.62
C TYR A 199 -5.74 -27.21 -3.88
N TRP A 200 -6.40 -26.41 -3.06
CA TRP A 200 -5.77 -25.41 -2.21
C TRP A 200 -5.10 -26.07 -1.00
N VAL A 201 -3.89 -25.61 -0.69
CA VAL A 201 -3.18 -25.94 0.55
C VAL A 201 -3.29 -24.74 1.48
N THR A 202 -3.90 -24.93 2.65
CA THR A 202 -3.80 -23.98 3.76
C THR A 202 -2.40 -24.11 4.37
N TRP A 203 -1.59 -23.07 4.21
CA TRP A 203 -0.26 -23.00 4.81
C TRP A 203 -0.34 -22.37 6.20
N HIS A 204 0.75 -22.42 6.98
CA HIS A 204 0.78 -21.73 8.26
C HIS A 204 0.76 -20.21 8.06
N SER A 205 0.18 -19.48 9.01
CA SER A 205 0.15 -18.02 8.94
C SER A 205 1.55 -17.42 8.98
N VAL A 206 1.71 -16.25 8.36
CA VAL A 206 2.93 -15.43 8.41
C VAL A 206 2.61 -14.08 9.02
N THR A 207 3.59 -13.44 9.66
CA THR A 207 3.41 -12.11 10.25
C THR A 207 4.31 -11.11 9.54
N MET A 208 3.74 -9.99 9.09
CA MET A 208 4.49 -8.93 8.42
C MET A 208 4.15 -7.54 8.97
N PRO A 209 5.13 -6.62 9.07
CA PRO A 209 4.87 -5.21 9.30
C PRO A 209 3.97 -4.64 8.18
N THR A 210 2.86 -4.04 8.58
CA THR A 210 1.80 -3.54 7.69
C THR A 210 1.31 -2.18 8.18
N ILE A 211 1.10 -1.24 7.27
CA ILE A 211 0.46 0.04 7.56
C ILE A 211 -1.05 -0.14 7.36
N ILE A 212 -1.83 0.14 8.41
CA ILE A 212 -3.29 0.24 8.34
C ILE A 212 -3.69 1.63 8.82
N ASP A 213 -4.31 2.42 7.95
CA ASP A 213 -4.78 3.78 8.23
C ASP A 213 -3.71 4.66 8.89
N GLY A 214 -2.48 4.56 8.36
CA GLY A 214 -1.31 5.32 8.83
C GLY A 214 -0.65 4.77 10.09
N GLN A 215 -1.08 3.62 10.62
CA GLN A 215 -0.42 2.98 11.76
C GLN A 215 0.35 1.74 11.31
N LEU A 216 1.66 1.71 11.60
CA LEU A 216 2.49 0.53 11.40
C LEU A 216 2.21 -0.50 12.51
N LYS A 217 1.78 -1.70 12.12
CA LYS A 217 1.45 -2.81 13.01
C LYS A 217 1.94 -4.12 12.40
N ASN A 218 2.25 -5.10 13.23
CA ASN A 218 2.48 -6.46 12.75
C ASN A 218 1.13 -7.16 12.59
N LEU A 219 0.79 -7.55 11.35
CA LEU A 219 -0.43 -8.30 11.06
C LEU A 219 -0.10 -9.76 10.74
N SER A 220 -0.96 -10.65 11.20
CA SER A 220 -1.00 -12.05 10.77
C SER A 220 -1.72 -12.14 9.43
N TYR A 221 -1.22 -13.02 8.56
CA TYR A 221 -1.77 -13.30 7.24
C TYR A 221 -2.06 -14.79 7.12
N GLN A 222 -3.27 -15.12 6.67
CA GLN A 222 -3.57 -16.46 6.18
C GLN A 222 -2.90 -16.66 4.84
N VAL A 223 -2.28 -17.82 4.65
CA VAL A 223 -1.52 -18.15 3.46
C VAL A 223 -2.15 -19.36 2.78
N PHE A 224 -2.48 -19.21 1.50
CA PHE A 224 -3.03 -20.28 0.67
C PHE A 224 -2.14 -20.50 -0.54
N ILE A 225 -1.90 -21.76 -0.86
CA ILE A 225 -1.05 -22.15 -1.98
C ILE A 225 -1.86 -23.03 -2.92
N LEU A 226 -1.90 -22.67 -4.20
CA LEU A 226 -2.35 -23.53 -5.29
C LEU A 226 -1.11 -23.95 -6.10
N PRO A 227 -0.59 -25.17 -5.92
CA PRO A 227 0.74 -25.54 -6.43
C PRO A 227 0.87 -25.61 -7.96
N ARG A 228 -0.25 -25.73 -8.67
CA ARG A 228 -0.32 -25.93 -10.12
C ARG A 228 -1.54 -25.20 -10.72
N ASN A 229 -1.56 -23.88 -10.56
CA ASN A 229 -2.62 -23.03 -11.10
C ASN A 229 -2.61 -23.07 -12.63
N GLY A 230 -3.77 -23.24 -13.27
CA GLY A 230 -3.87 -23.41 -14.73
C GLY A 230 -3.59 -24.84 -15.25
N GLY A 231 -3.40 -25.82 -14.37
CA GLY A 231 -3.31 -27.24 -14.72
C GLY A 231 -1.93 -27.87 -14.44
N PRO A 232 -1.67 -29.11 -14.88
CA PRO A 232 -0.47 -29.87 -14.49
C PRO A 232 0.87 -29.20 -14.82
N SER A 233 0.91 -28.35 -15.85
CA SER A 233 2.10 -27.57 -16.24
C SER A 233 1.99 -26.09 -15.87
N GLY A 234 1.05 -25.76 -15.00
CA GLY A 234 0.77 -24.42 -14.51
C GLY A 234 1.76 -23.95 -13.44
N TRP A 235 1.67 -22.68 -13.07
CA TRP A 235 2.53 -22.02 -12.09
C TRP A 235 2.05 -22.22 -10.65
N MET A 236 2.86 -21.80 -9.68
CA MET A 236 2.43 -21.76 -8.28
C MET A 236 1.71 -20.44 -8.00
N LEU A 237 0.53 -20.49 -7.38
CA LEU A 237 -0.16 -19.31 -6.88
C LEU A 237 -0.11 -19.29 -5.34
N ILE A 238 0.41 -18.21 -4.78
CA ILE A 238 0.47 -17.95 -3.33
C ILE A 238 -0.40 -16.73 -3.03
N ILE A 239 -1.37 -16.90 -2.14
CA ILE A 239 -2.29 -15.84 -1.73
C ILE A 239 -2.11 -15.55 -0.25
N LEU A 240 -1.87 -14.28 0.08
CA LEU A 240 -1.82 -13.78 1.45
C LEU A 240 -3.06 -12.92 1.71
N ILE A 241 -3.81 -13.26 2.76
CA ILE A 241 -5.01 -12.53 3.21
C ILE A 241 -4.79 -12.04 4.64
N PRO A 242 -4.82 -10.73 4.94
CA PRO A 242 -4.59 -10.20 6.27
C PRO A 242 -5.72 -10.61 7.23
N GLU A 243 -5.40 -10.95 8.47
CA GLU A 243 -6.40 -11.21 9.50
C GLU A 243 -6.91 -9.90 10.11
N LEU A 244 -7.68 -9.15 9.32
CA LEU A 244 -8.24 -7.85 9.66
C LEU A 244 -9.77 -7.85 9.51
N ASN A 245 -10.49 -7.16 10.41
CA ASN A 245 -11.95 -6.98 10.38
C ASN A 245 -12.76 -8.30 10.33
N TYR A 246 -12.28 -9.34 11.02
CA TYR A 246 -12.99 -10.60 11.14
C TYR A 246 -14.23 -10.46 12.04
N SER A 247 -15.41 -10.37 11.43
CA SER A 247 -16.69 -10.55 12.12
C SER A 247 -17.66 -11.31 11.22
N GLU A 248 -18.23 -12.40 11.73
CA GLU A 248 -19.36 -13.11 11.10
C GLU A 248 -19.10 -13.66 9.68
N GLY A 249 -17.86 -14.06 9.40
CA GLY A 249 -17.54 -14.93 8.25
C GLY A 249 -17.53 -14.25 6.88
N ALA A 250 -17.50 -12.92 6.81
CA ALA A 250 -17.35 -12.22 5.55
C ALA A 250 -16.41 -11.02 5.72
N TYR A 251 -15.34 -11.03 4.92
CA TYR A 251 -14.32 -10.00 4.72
C TYR A 251 -13.14 -9.98 5.70
N HIS A 252 -11.94 -10.23 5.17
CA HIS A 252 -10.69 -10.29 5.91
C HIS A 252 -9.72 -9.18 5.47
N GLY A 253 -10.18 -7.93 5.48
CA GLY A 253 -9.41 -6.81 4.92
C GLY A 253 -10.12 -5.46 5.03
N LEU A 254 -9.68 -4.50 4.22
CA LEU A 254 -10.25 -3.15 4.17
C LEU A 254 -11.18 -2.99 2.96
N THR A 255 -12.40 -2.53 3.16
CA THR A 255 -13.24 -2.04 2.04
C THR A 255 -12.88 -0.61 1.64
N ARG A 256 -12.20 0.11 2.53
CA ARG A 256 -11.65 1.45 2.31
C ARG A 256 -10.54 1.73 3.31
N GLY A 257 -9.64 2.65 2.97
CA GLY A 257 -8.60 3.13 3.88
C GLY A 257 -7.21 2.99 3.27
N VAL A 258 -6.21 3.14 4.14
CA VAL A 258 -4.79 3.03 3.75
C VAL A 258 -4.27 1.66 4.13
N PHE A 259 -3.70 0.95 3.15
CA PHE A 259 -2.99 -0.30 3.32
C PHE A 259 -1.56 -0.15 2.79
N GLY A 260 -0.57 -0.61 3.55
CA GLY A 260 0.81 -0.56 3.08
C GLY A 260 1.65 -1.74 3.53
N VAL A 261 2.51 -2.22 2.65
CA VAL A 261 3.46 -3.31 2.92
C VAL A 261 4.82 -2.98 2.37
N ASN A 262 5.87 -3.53 2.99
CA ASN A 262 7.20 -3.46 2.42
C ASN A 262 7.35 -4.50 1.29
N LEU A 263 7.67 -4.04 0.08
CA LEU A 263 7.81 -4.90 -1.09
C LEU A 263 8.90 -5.96 -0.90
N ARG A 264 10.05 -5.61 -0.32
CA ARG A 264 11.11 -6.58 -0.06
C ARG A 264 10.63 -7.66 0.90
N ASP A 265 9.96 -7.28 1.98
CA ASP A 265 9.47 -8.25 2.98
C ASP A 265 8.41 -9.17 2.37
N LEU A 266 7.47 -8.62 1.58
CA LEU A 266 6.45 -9.40 0.86
C LEU A 266 7.08 -10.40 -0.12
N ILE A 267 8.01 -9.96 -0.97
CA ILE A 267 8.70 -10.84 -1.92
C ILE A 267 9.54 -11.90 -1.19
N SER A 268 10.29 -11.51 -0.17
CA SER A 268 11.11 -12.45 0.61
C SER A 268 10.25 -13.52 1.29
N THR A 269 9.06 -13.15 1.77
CA THR A 269 8.10 -14.08 2.36
C THR A 269 7.65 -15.12 1.34
N ALA A 270 7.29 -14.69 0.13
CA ALA A 270 6.92 -15.61 -0.94
C ALA A 270 8.06 -16.55 -1.33
N VAL A 271 9.29 -16.03 -1.48
CA VAL A 271 10.48 -16.85 -1.79
C VAL A 271 10.76 -17.88 -0.70
N ASN A 272 10.60 -17.51 0.58
CA ASN A 272 10.76 -18.45 1.70
C ASN A 272 9.68 -19.55 1.66
N ILE A 273 8.42 -19.19 1.44
CA ILE A 273 7.32 -20.16 1.28
C ILE A 273 7.63 -21.14 0.15
N VAL A 274 8.07 -20.64 -1.01
CA VAL A 274 8.46 -21.49 -2.14
C VAL A 274 9.57 -22.46 -1.75
N GLY A 275 10.62 -21.98 -1.08
CA GLY A 275 11.75 -22.80 -0.64
C GLY A 275 11.35 -23.88 0.36
N GLU A 276 10.46 -23.57 1.30
CA GLU A 276 9.91 -24.51 2.27
C GLU A 276 8.96 -25.54 1.63
N PHE A 277 8.12 -25.09 0.68
CA PHE A 277 7.10 -25.91 0.04
C PHE A 277 7.68 -26.90 -1.00
N ASN A 278 8.63 -26.44 -1.82
CA ASN A 278 9.17 -27.21 -2.96
C ASN A 278 10.62 -27.71 -2.76
N GLY A 279 11.30 -27.34 -1.68
CA GLY A 279 12.72 -27.63 -1.47
C GLY A 279 13.64 -26.87 -2.44
N THR A 280 14.86 -27.39 -2.67
CA THR A 280 15.91 -26.72 -3.45
C THR A 280 15.72 -26.72 -4.98
N GLN A 281 14.52 -27.02 -5.50
CA GLN A 281 14.28 -27.19 -6.95
C GLN A 281 14.42 -25.88 -7.79
N TRP A 282 14.72 -24.74 -7.15
CA TRP A 282 14.67 -23.41 -7.76
C TRP A 282 16.07 -22.76 -7.78
N GLU A 283 17.04 -23.50 -8.30
CA GLU A 283 18.48 -23.18 -8.26
C GLU A 283 18.89 -21.87 -8.98
N SER A 284 18.02 -21.29 -9.82
CA SER A 284 18.31 -20.08 -10.60
C SER A 284 17.76 -18.77 -10.01
N GLY A 285 17.07 -18.83 -8.87
CA GLY A 285 16.38 -17.67 -8.29
C GLY A 285 15.21 -17.19 -9.14
N LEU A 286 14.45 -16.23 -8.62
CA LEU A 286 13.31 -15.62 -9.30
C LEU A 286 13.58 -14.15 -9.60
N TYR A 287 12.82 -13.63 -10.56
CA TYR A 287 12.82 -12.22 -10.93
C TYR A 287 11.41 -11.66 -10.70
N LEU A 288 11.31 -10.58 -9.93
CA LEU A 288 10.11 -9.77 -9.87
C LEU A 288 9.88 -9.13 -11.24
N SER A 289 8.85 -9.58 -11.97
CA SER A 289 8.57 -9.15 -13.34
C SER A 289 7.61 -7.97 -13.38
N VAL A 290 6.48 -8.09 -12.69
CA VAL A 290 5.40 -7.09 -12.72
C VAL A 290 4.72 -7.01 -11.37
N ILE A 291 4.25 -5.81 -11.04
CA ILE A 291 3.38 -5.53 -9.90
C ILE A 291 2.10 -4.93 -10.47
N GLN A 292 0.98 -5.60 -10.23
CA GLN A 292 -0.35 -5.11 -10.57
C GLN A 292 -1.12 -4.79 -9.30
N LEU A 293 -1.99 -3.79 -9.36
CA LEU A 293 -2.88 -3.38 -8.29
C LEU A 293 -4.28 -3.22 -8.88
N GLY A 294 -5.25 -4.00 -8.40
CA GLY A 294 -6.58 -4.04 -8.99
C GLY A 294 -7.60 -4.76 -8.13
N ALA A 295 -8.70 -5.15 -8.76
CA ALA A 295 -9.76 -5.92 -8.12
C ALA A 295 -10.22 -7.07 -9.00
N GLU A 296 -10.27 -8.28 -8.49
CA GLU A 296 -10.95 -9.37 -9.17
C GLU A 296 -12.47 -9.15 -9.09
N VAL A 297 -13.11 -8.91 -10.24
CA VAL A 297 -14.54 -8.63 -10.33
C VAL A 297 -15.32 -9.82 -10.83
N ASP A 298 -16.53 -10.00 -10.31
CA ASP A 298 -17.38 -11.14 -10.61
C ASP A 298 -18.88 -10.76 -10.65
N ALA A 299 -19.67 -11.54 -11.39
CA ALA A 299 -21.12 -11.55 -11.40
C ALA A 299 -21.67 -12.93 -11.00
N SER A 300 -22.72 -12.98 -10.19
CA SER A 300 -23.39 -14.26 -9.93
C SER A 300 -23.95 -14.86 -11.22
N GLY A 301 -23.45 -16.04 -11.63
CA GLY A 301 -23.85 -16.69 -12.88
C GLY A 301 -23.70 -15.77 -14.10
N ASN A 302 -24.73 -15.71 -14.96
CA ASN A 302 -24.77 -14.77 -16.08
C ASN A 302 -25.38 -13.39 -15.71
N GLY A 303 -25.14 -12.97 -14.47
CA GLY A 303 -25.76 -11.80 -13.88
C GLY A 303 -25.11 -10.48 -14.28
N THR A 304 -25.07 -9.57 -13.30
CA THR A 304 -24.72 -8.17 -13.48
C THR A 304 -23.55 -7.79 -12.59
N MET A 305 -22.65 -6.95 -13.11
CA MET A 305 -21.60 -6.24 -12.38
C MET A 305 -21.93 -4.74 -12.41
N LEU A 306 -22.40 -4.21 -11.28
CA LEU A 306 -22.55 -2.77 -11.05
C LEU A 306 -21.71 -2.42 -9.82
N MET A 307 -20.49 -1.95 -10.06
CA MET A 307 -19.54 -1.69 -8.99
C MET A 307 -18.56 -0.61 -9.40
N ASN A 308 -17.91 -0.01 -8.42
CA ASN A 308 -16.80 0.90 -8.64
C ASN A 308 -15.77 0.78 -7.53
N PHE A 309 -14.51 1.05 -7.86
CA PHE A 309 -13.48 1.27 -6.87
C PHE A 309 -12.70 2.53 -7.22
N THR A 310 -12.07 3.13 -6.22
CA THR A 310 -11.21 4.29 -6.39
C THR A 310 -9.92 4.05 -5.66
N VAL A 311 -8.80 4.24 -6.36
CA VAL A 311 -7.47 4.32 -5.78
C VAL A 311 -7.13 5.80 -5.65
N TYR A 312 -7.20 6.32 -4.43
CA TYR A 312 -6.90 7.71 -4.12
C TYR A 312 -5.39 7.99 -4.12
N SER A 313 -4.57 6.99 -3.84
CA SER A 313 -3.13 7.07 -4.04
C SER A 313 -2.54 5.67 -4.07
N TRP A 314 -1.45 5.53 -4.82
CA TRP A 314 -0.54 4.40 -4.71
C TRP A 314 0.88 4.95 -4.80
N ASP A 315 1.67 4.79 -3.76
CA ASP A 315 2.99 5.37 -3.62
C ASP A 315 4.02 4.32 -3.21
N LEU A 316 5.22 4.40 -3.78
CA LEU A 316 6.40 3.68 -3.32
C LEU A 316 7.26 4.60 -2.48
N CYS A 317 7.38 4.32 -1.18
CA CYS A 317 8.10 5.16 -0.24
C CYS A 317 9.36 4.47 0.29
N GLY A 318 10.41 5.24 0.55
CA GLY A 318 11.63 4.74 1.20
C GLY A 318 11.40 4.22 2.62
N ASN A 319 12.46 3.70 3.26
CA ASN A 319 12.40 3.12 4.60
C ASN A 319 11.72 4.04 5.62
N LEU A 320 10.71 3.49 6.29
CA LEU A 320 10.04 4.08 7.43
C LEU A 320 10.90 3.92 8.68
N SER A 321 11.25 5.02 9.34
CA SER A 321 11.78 4.96 10.70
C SER A 321 10.62 4.81 11.69
N ALA A 322 10.72 3.83 12.59
CA ALA A 322 9.68 3.38 13.53
C ALA A 322 9.17 4.44 14.54
N THR A 323 9.62 5.69 14.45
CA THR A 323 9.27 6.79 15.38
C THR A 323 8.53 7.93 14.69
N GLN A 324 7.97 7.72 13.49
CA GLN A 324 7.30 8.77 12.74
C GLN A 324 5.78 8.60 12.69
N THR A 325 5.09 9.63 13.12
CA THR A 325 3.67 9.84 12.84
C THR A 325 3.54 10.32 11.40
N TYR A 326 2.76 9.62 10.58
CA TYR A 326 2.63 9.93 9.15
C TYR A 326 1.54 10.98 8.91
N THR A 327 1.92 12.05 8.23
CA THR A 327 0.99 13.00 7.62
C THR A 327 1.16 12.90 6.11
N VAL A 328 0.21 12.26 5.43
CA VAL A 328 0.13 12.31 3.97
C VAL A 328 -0.31 13.72 3.59
N THR A 329 0.64 14.54 3.13
CA THR A 329 0.34 15.86 2.58
C THR A 329 0.28 15.74 1.07
N GLN A 330 -0.93 15.59 0.52
CA GLN A 330 -1.12 15.75 -0.93
C GLN A 330 -1.08 17.24 -1.26
N THR A 331 -0.10 17.65 -2.07
CA THR A 331 -0.09 18.99 -2.67
C THR A 331 -0.92 18.92 -3.94
N VAL A 332 -2.19 19.36 -3.86
CA VAL A 332 -3.06 19.48 -5.04
C VAL A 332 -2.80 20.86 -5.67
N THR A 333 -2.07 20.91 -6.79
CA THR A 333 -1.93 22.12 -7.59
C THR A 333 -3.15 22.24 -8.51
N ARG A 334 -4.18 22.95 -8.05
CA ARG A 334 -5.37 23.22 -8.85
C ARG A 334 -5.13 24.43 -9.76
N THR A 335 -5.03 24.20 -11.06
CA THR A 335 -5.04 25.30 -12.06
C THR A 335 -6.49 25.55 -12.48
N VAL A 336 -7.10 26.63 -11.98
CA VAL A 336 -8.43 27.06 -12.44
C VAL A 336 -8.24 28.10 -13.54
N THR A 337 -8.59 27.75 -14.77
CA THR A 337 -8.70 28.72 -15.88
C THR A 337 -10.15 29.17 -15.95
N SER A 338 -10.47 30.33 -15.42
CA SER A 338 -11.79 30.96 -15.61
C SER A 338 -11.72 31.92 -16.79
N THR A 339 -12.35 31.57 -17.91
CA THR A 339 -12.56 32.48 -19.04
C THR A 339 -13.72 33.41 -18.70
N LEU A 340 -13.41 34.61 -18.21
CA LEU A 340 -14.38 35.69 -18.14
C LEU A 340 -14.47 36.37 -19.51
N THR A 341 -15.68 36.55 -20.01
CA THR A 341 -15.99 37.32 -21.23
C THR A 341 -15.82 38.82 -20.97
N SER A 342 -14.60 39.24 -20.61
CA SER A 342 -14.15 40.62 -20.65
C SER A 342 -12.62 40.62 -20.69
N VAL A 343 -12.06 41.56 -21.44
CA VAL A 343 -10.66 41.64 -21.84
C VAL A 343 -9.73 41.83 -20.63
N SER A 344 -9.36 40.75 -19.93
CA SER A 344 -8.18 40.64 -19.06
C SER A 344 -8.07 39.21 -18.50
N THR A 345 -6.95 38.54 -18.77
CA THR A 345 -6.63 37.22 -18.22
C THR A 345 -6.05 37.40 -16.81
N THR A 346 -6.72 36.89 -15.79
CA THR A 346 -6.22 36.91 -14.40
C THR A 346 -5.91 35.48 -13.97
N THR A 347 -4.64 35.15 -13.77
CA THR A 347 -4.20 33.86 -13.22
C THR A 347 -4.32 33.90 -11.69
N LEU A 348 -5.21 33.09 -11.12
CA LEU A 348 -5.32 32.91 -9.67
C LEU A 348 -4.65 31.58 -9.27
N THR A 349 -3.52 31.67 -8.59
CA THR A 349 -2.86 30.52 -7.96
C THR A 349 -3.37 30.40 -6.52
N SER A 350 -4.15 29.35 -6.21
CA SER A 350 -4.50 29.04 -4.83
C SER A 350 -3.75 27.79 -4.37
N THR A 351 -2.83 27.95 -3.41
CA THR A 351 -2.19 26.84 -2.72
C THR A 351 -3.09 26.38 -1.58
N VAL A 352 -3.63 25.16 -1.67
CA VAL A 352 -4.39 24.55 -0.57
C VAL A 352 -3.49 23.53 0.11
N ASN A 353 -2.93 23.91 1.26
CA ASN A 353 -2.22 22.98 2.14
C ASN A 353 -3.26 22.21 2.97
N ARG A 354 -3.46 20.92 2.70
CA ARG A 354 -4.34 20.06 3.51
C ARG A 354 -3.47 19.18 4.42
N THR A 355 -3.43 19.52 5.70
CA THR A 355 -2.72 18.76 6.73
C THR A 355 -3.69 17.77 7.37
N LEU A 356 -3.45 16.47 7.21
CA LEU A 356 -4.18 15.42 7.94
C LEU A 356 -3.44 15.14 9.26
N TYR A 357 -4.07 15.46 10.38
CA TYR A 357 -3.57 15.10 11.71
C TYR A 357 -4.04 13.68 12.06
N SER A 358 -3.12 12.78 12.39
CA SER A 358 -3.43 11.55 13.11
C SER A 358 -2.55 11.51 14.36
N THR A 359 -3.15 11.69 15.53
CA THR A 359 -2.44 11.64 16.81
C THR A 359 -2.37 10.18 17.25
N VAL A 360 -1.17 9.60 17.28
CA VAL A 360 -0.95 8.31 17.96
C VAL A 360 -0.65 8.62 19.43
N THR A 361 -1.64 8.43 20.29
CA THR A 361 -1.41 8.37 21.73
C THR A 361 -0.85 6.98 22.03
N GLU A 362 0.45 6.90 22.25
CA GLU A 362 1.05 5.73 22.86
C GLU A 362 0.58 5.69 24.33
N VAL A 363 -0.21 4.68 24.71
CA VAL A 363 -0.35 4.32 26.12
C VAL A 363 0.96 3.67 26.50
N VAL A 364 1.96 4.50 26.81
CA VAL A 364 3.11 4.06 27.59
C VAL A 364 2.51 3.59 28.91
N LYS A 365 2.55 2.29 29.14
CA LYS A 365 2.37 1.73 30.48
C LYS A 365 3.36 2.47 31.37
N GLU A 366 2.86 3.38 32.21
CA GLU A 366 3.70 4.04 33.21
C GLU A 366 4.41 2.93 33.99
N VAL A 367 5.70 2.75 33.71
CA VAL A 367 6.59 2.23 34.72
C VAL A 367 6.54 3.29 35.80
N LEU A 368 5.88 2.96 36.92
CA LEU A 368 5.88 3.75 38.14
C LEU A 368 7.34 4.01 38.54
N LEU A 369 7.93 5.08 38.03
CA LEU A 369 9.05 5.76 38.65
C LEU A 369 8.46 6.51 39.84
N THR A 370 8.27 5.70 40.87
CA THR A 370 7.90 5.95 42.27
C THR A 370 7.64 7.39 42.72
N PRO A 371 6.63 7.61 43.59
CA PRO A 371 6.38 8.89 44.29
C PRO A 371 7.57 9.38 45.16
N ILE A 372 8.66 8.61 45.23
CA ILE A 372 9.90 8.93 45.92
C ILE A 372 10.66 10.07 45.23
N ILE A 373 10.66 10.15 43.88
CA ILE A 373 11.40 11.21 43.16
C ILE A 373 10.71 12.56 43.31
N VAL A 374 9.37 12.58 43.24
CA VAL A 374 8.57 13.81 43.44
C VAL A 374 8.65 14.25 44.90
N ALA A 375 8.58 13.33 45.87
CA ALA A 375 8.75 13.65 47.28
C ALA A 375 10.16 14.21 47.58
N ALA A 376 11.21 13.64 46.97
CA ALA A 376 12.58 14.14 47.11
C ALA A 376 12.75 15.54 46.49
N ALA A 377 12.16 15.80 45.31
CA ALA A 377 12.20 17.11 44.67
C ALA A 377 11.47 18.18 45.50
N VAL A 378 10.30 17.86 46.05
CA VAL A 378 9.54 18.78 46.91
C VAL A 378 10.28 19.05 48.22
N ALA A 379 10.92 18.04 48.83
CA ALA A 379 11.71 18.20 50.04
C ALA A 379 12.93 19.12 49.80
N VAL A 380 13.63 18.97 48.67
CA VAL A 380 14.77 19.82 48.31
C VAL A 380 14.34 21.27 48.09
N ILE A 381 13.19 21.50 47.43
CA ILE A 381 12.63 22.85 47.23
C ILE A 381 12.21 23.47 48.56
N ALA A 382 11.57 22.71 49.46
CA ALA A 382 11.17 23.20 50.78
C ALA A 382 12.38 23.58 51.65
N VAL A 383 13.44 22.78 51.64
CA VAL A 383 14.69 23.08 52.36
C VAL A 383 15.38 24.31 51.77
N ALA A 384 15.41 24.46 50.44
CA ALA A 384 15.95 25.64 49.79
C ALA A 384 15.16 26.92 50.11
N ALA A 385 13.83 26.83 50.14
CA ALA A 385 12.95 27.95 50.51
C ALA A 385 13.12 28.35 51.99
N ALA A 386 13.21 27.38 52.91
CA ALA A 386 13.44 27.63 54.34
C ALA A 386 14.83 28.25 54.60
N ALA A 387 15.86 27.79 53.89
CA ALA A 387 17.20 28.38 53.95
C ALA A 387 17.19 29.84 53.43
N ALA A 388 16.48 30.12 52.33
CA ALA A 388 16.34 31.46 51.78
C ALA A 388 15.57 32.41 52.73
N LEU A 389 14.54 31.90 53.43
CA LEU A 389 13.80 32.68 54.43
C LEU A 389 14.66 33.02 55.66
N THR A 390 15.48 32.06 56.11
CA THR A 390 16.33 32.21 57.30
C THR A 390 17.50 33.18 57.05
N VAL A 391 17.99 33.27 55.82
CA VAL A 391 18.99 34.27 55.43
C VAL A 391 18.39 35.68 55.34
N ARG A 392 17.09 35.79 55.04
CA ARG A 392 16.39 37.08 54.92
C ARG A 392 16.02 37.69 56.29
N THR A 393 15.76 36.87 57.31
CA THR A 393 15.43 37.33 58.67
C THR A 393 16.64 37.69 59.53
N ARG A 394 17.87 37.30 59.14
CA ARG A 394 19.12 37.68 59.83
C ARG A 394 19.77 38.97 59.32
N ARG A 395 19.14 39.66 58.35
CA ARG A 395 19.61 40.94 57.78
C ARG A 395 18.64 42.10 58.00
N GLY A 396 17.69 41.94 58.93
CA GLY A 396 16.83 43.01 59.44
C GLY A 396 17.30 43.47 60.81
#